data_AF-A0A4Y2S6B6-F1
#
_entry.id   AF-A0A4Y2S6B6-F1
#
_cell.length_a   1.000
_cell.length_b   1.000
_cell.length_c   1.000
_cell.angle_alpha   90.00
_cell.angle_beta   90.00
_cell.angle_gamma   90.00
#
_symmetry.space_group_name_H-M   'P 1'
#
loop_
_entity.id
_entity.type
_entity.pdbx_description
1 polymer ?
#
loop_
_entity_poly.entity_id
_entity_poly.type
_entity_poly.pdbx_seq_one_letter_code
_entity_poly.pdbx_strand_id
1 'polypeptide(L)'
;MVWGVGSWRDMGPLLCLETPLTGDRYLSILSDHLHSFMSIVHFEGFRRFQQDNATPYESRVATKWLQEYSSDFRHFHWPPKFPDMSINEDIRDALLHAIEKRSPPPRTPVDLLTALKDEWCEFPPRYLQTLVESMPHRFASLLRARGGGRHDIKNLYQFFLALQCMLKNTIVSK
;
A
#
# COMPACT_ATOMS: atom_id res chain seq x y z
N MET A 1 11.20 -8.22 -6.51
CA MET A 1 9.86 -7.80 -6.06
C MET A 1 10.02 -7.18 -4.70
N VAL A 2 9.28 -6.12 -4.39
CA VAL A 2 9.31 -5.53 -3.05
C VAL A 2 7.91 -5.45 -2.46
N TRP A 3 7.85 -5.42 -1.13
CA TRP A 3 6.65 -5.16 -0.35
C TRP A 3 6.92 -3.96 0.55
N GLY A 4 6.11 -2.91 0.48
CA GLY A 4 6.22 -1.78 1.39
C GLY A 4 4.90 -1.50 2.08
N VAL A 5 4.92 -1.01 3.31
CA VAL A 5 3.72 -0.48 4.00
C VAL A 5 3.94 0.99 4.35
N GLY A 6 2.98 1.89 4.08
CA GLY A 6 3.02 3.30 4.50
C GLY A 6 1.75 3.70 5.24
N SER A 7 1.72 4.85 5.90
CA SER A 7 0.55 5.38 6.62
C SER A 7 0.28 6.85 6.23
N TRP A 8 -0.80 7.48 6.72
CA TRP A 8 -0.98 8.94 6.51
C TRP A 8 0.20 9.77 7.03
N ARG A 9 0.91 9.28 8.07
CA ARG A 9 1.99 10.01 8.72
C ARG A 9 3.34 9.71 8.09
N ASP A 10 3.70 8.43 8.04
CA ASP A 10 5.05 7.97 7.72
C ASP A 10 5.02 6.74 6.81
N MET A 11 6.08 6.59 6.01
CA MET A 11 6.39 5.35 5.32
C MET A 11 6.96 4.34 6.33
N GLY A 12 6.48 3.11 6.25
CA GLY A 12 6.92 1.98 7.07
C GLY A 12 7.98 1.13 6.38
N PRO A 13 8.15 -0.15 6.79
CA PRO A 13 9.17 -1.02 6.22
C PRO A 13 8.97 -1.28 4.73
N LEU A 14 10.09 -1.31 3.99
CA LEU A 14 10.20 -1.78 2.61
C LEU A 14 11.07 -3.04 2.55
N LEU A 15 10.47 -4.16 2.15
CA LEU A 15 11.06 -5.48 2.13
C LEU A 15 11.38 -5.91 0.71
N CYS A 16 12.61 -6.39 0.48
CA CYS A 16 12.95 -7.07 -0.76
C CYS A 16 12.56 -8.54 -0.67
N LEU A 17 11.78 -9.01 -1.65
CA LEU A 17 11.33 -10.38 -1.74
C LEU A 17 12.15 -11.11 -2.81
N GLU A 18 13.04 -11.99 -2.35
CA GLU A 18 13.94 -12.78 -3.19
C GLU A 18 13.20 -13.87 -3.98
N THR A 19 12.13 -14.43 -3.41
CA THR A 19 11.29 -15.43 -4.06
C THR A 19 9.88 -14.89 -4.33
N PRO A 20 9.09 -15.56 -5.20
CA PRO A 20 7.69 -15.22 -5.41
C PRO A 20 6.88 -15.19 -4.11
N LEU A 21 5.82 -14.38 -4.09
CA LEU A 21 5.00 -14.17 -2.91
C LEU A 21 3.93 -15.27 -2.87
N THR A 22 4.04 -16.16 -1.89
CA THR A 22 3.04 -17.19 -1.58
C THR A 22 2.16 -16.73 -0.43
N GLY A 23 1.03 -17.41 -0.20
CA GLY A 23 0.16 -17.13 0.95
C GLY A 23 0.90 -17.24 2.29
N ASP A 24 1.72 -18.28 2.48
CA ASP A 24 2.47 -18.48 3.73
C ASP A 24 3.55 -17.41 3.93
N ARG A 25 4.26 -17.01 2.87
CA ARG A 25 5.22 -15.90 2.98
C ARG A 25 4.53 -14.57 3.25
N TYR A 26 3.35 -14.37 2.68
CA TYR A 26 2.56 -13.19 2.98
C TYR A 26 2.09 -13.17 4.43
N LEU A 27 1.66 -14.31 4.98
CA LEU A 27 1.36 -14.45 6.41
C LEU A 27 2.56 -14.07 7.28
N SER A 28 3.77 -14.54 6.96
CA SER A 28 4.98 -14.14 7.69
C SER A 28 5.19 -12.62 7.63
N ILE A 29 5.01 -11.99 6.47
CA ILE A 29 5.13 -10.53 6.34
C ILE A 29 4.09 -9.80 7.19
N LEU A 30 2.84 -10.27 7.19
CA LEU A 30 1.77 -9.68 8.00
C LEU A 30 2.10 -9.77 9.50
N SER A 31 2.52 -10.95 9.96
CA SER A 31 2.88 -11.19 11.35
C SER A 31 4.10 -10.38 11.80
N ASP A 32 5.19 -10.44 11.02
CA ASP A 32 6.49 -9.91 11.45
C ASP A 32 6.57 -8.38 11.27
N HIS A 33 5.96 -7.85 10.22
CA HIS A 33 6.14 -6.47 9.81
C HIS A 33 4.87 -5.62 9.93
N LEU A 34 3.72 -6.11 9.46
CA LEU A 34 2.49 -5.30 9.49
C LEU A 34 2.02 -5.07 10.94
N HIS A 35 1.88 -6.12 11.74
CA HIS A 35 1.39 -5.99 13.12
C HIS A 35 2.27 -5.06 13.97
N SER A 36 3.59 -5.21 13.84
CA SER A 36 4.60 -4.35 14.47
C SER A 36 4.46 -2.89 14.01
N PHE A 37 4.36 -2.66 12.70
CA PHE A 37 4.18 -1.31 12.14
C PHE A 37 2.89 -0.65 12.62
N MET A 38 1.79 -1.40 12.62
CA MET A 38 0.50 -0.92 13.12
C MET A 38 0.64 -0.50 14.58
N SER A 39 1.25 -1.31 15.43
CA SER A 39 1.45 -0.99 16.86
C SER A 39 2.22 0.33 17.08
N ILE A 40 3.26 0.58 16.29
CA ILE A 40 4.08 1.78 16.36
C ILE A 40 3.30 3.01 15.89
N VAL A 41 2.52 2.89 14.81
CA VAL A 41 1.80 4.02 14.24
C VAL A 41 0.56 4.30 15.09
N HIS A 42 0.77 5.07 16.16
CA HIS A 42 -0.28 5.46 17.10
C HIS A 42 -1.27 6.43 16.44
N PHE A 43 -2.50 5.95 16.22
CA PHE A 43 -3.65 6.78 15.89
C PHE A 43 -4.84 6.35 16.76
N GLU A 44 -5.48 7.30 17.42
CA GLU A 44 -6.64 7.04 18.27
C GLU A 44 -7.84 6.60 17.41
N GLY A 45 -8.32 5.38 17.64
CA GLY A 45 -9.70 4.96 17.36
C GLY A 45 -9.98 4.27 16.04
N PHE A 46 -9.23 4.46 14.95
CA PHE A 46 -9.64 3.90 13.65
C PHE A 46 -8.45 3.51 12.74
N ARG A 47 -7.94 2.29 12.94
CA ARG A 47 -6.91 1.70 12.07
C ARG A 47 -7.57 0.90 10.96
N ARG A 48 -7.29 1.23 9.69
CA ARG A 48 -7.72 0.43 8.54
C ARG A 48 -6.51 -0.03 7.74
N PHE A 49 -6.56 -1.28 7.29
CA PHE A 49 -5.53 -1.86 6.43
C PHE A 49 -6.10 -2.06 5.04
N GLN A 50 -5.40 -1.58 4.01
CA GLN A 50 -5.81 -1.74 2.62
C GLN A 50 -4.71 -2.46 1.85
N GLN A 51 -5.10 -3.55 1.20
CA GLN A 51 -4.27 -4.30 0.26
C GLN A 51 -5.01 -4.37 -1.09
N ASP A 52 -4.29 -4.68 -2.17
CA ASP A 52 -4.91 -5.01 -3.44
C ASP A 52 -5.49 -6.45 -3.41
N ASN A 53 -6.14 -6.87 -4.50
CA ASN A 53 -6.77 -8.20 -4.60
C ASN A 53 -5.86 -9.23 -5.29
N ALA A 54 -4.55 -9.16 -5.12
CA ALA A 54 -3.65 -10.19 -5.66
C ALA A 54 -3.86 -11.52 -4.94
N THR A 55 -3.73 -12.62 -5.69
CA THR A 55 -4.00 -13.98 -5.22
C THR A 55 -3.34 -14.38 -3.88
N PRO A 56 -2.06 -14.01 -3.59
CA PRO A 56 -1.47 -14.33 -2.29
C PRO A 56 -2.19 -13.70 -1.09
N TYR A 57 -2.81 -12.53 -1.30
CA TYR A 57 -3.49 -11.75 -0.26
C TYR A 57 -4.87 -12.29 0.08
N GLU A 58 -5.48 -12.98 -0.89
CA GLU A 58 -6.75 -13.70 -0.74
C GLU A 58 -6.55 -15.14 -0.27
N SER A 59 -5.32 -15.56 0.02
CA SER A 59 -5.05 -16.90 0.54
C SER A 59 -5.81 -17.12 1.86
N ARG A 60 -6.21 -18.38 2.10
CA ARG A 60 -6.94 -18.77 3.32
C ARG A 60 -6.17 -18.40 4.59
N VAL A 61 -4.85 -18.55 4.56
CA VAL A 61 -3.97 -18.25 5.70
C VAL A 61 -3.90 -16.74 5.98
N ALA A 62 -3.77 -15.91 4.94
CA ALA A 62 -3.75 -14.45 5.07
C ALA A 62 -5.11 -13.90 5.53
N THR A 63 -6.20 -14.40 4.94
CA THR A 63 -7.56 -13.98 5.31
C THR A 63 -7.88 -14.35 6.76
N LYS A 64 -7.49 -15.55 7.21
CA LYS A 64 -7.69 -15.98 8.60
C LYS A 64 -6.91 -15.09 9.57
N TRP A 65 -5.68 -14.75 9.26
CA TRP A 65 -4.87 -13.85 10.09
C TRP A 65 -5.50 -12.45 10.18
N LEU A 66 -5.95 -11.88 9.06
CA LEU A 66 -6.65 -10.58 9.06
C LEU A 66 -7.94 -10.60 9.89
N GLN A 67 -8.63 -11.73 9.97
CA GLN A 67 -9.80 -11.91 10.83
C GLN A 67 -9.42 -11.99 12.31
N GLU A 68 -8.35 -12.69 12.64
CA GLU A 68 -7.83 -12.84 14.00
C GLU A 68 -7.45 -11.49 14.62
N TYR A 69 -6.84 -10.59 13.84
CA TYR A 69 -6.43 -9.25 14.29
C TYR A 69 -7.47 -8.15 14.01
N SER A 70 -8.73 -8.53 13.75
CA SER A 70 -9.79 -7.57 13.40
C SER A 70 -10.20 -6.63 14.54
N SER A 71 -9.84 -6.97 15.80
CA SER A 71 -9.96 -6.08 16.96
C SER A 71 -9.00 -4.90 16.90
N ASP A 72 -7.84 -5.09 16.28
CA ASP A 72 -6.72 -4.15 16.33
C ASP A 72 -6.77 -3.18 15.15
N PHE A 73 -7.24 -3.68 14.00
CA PHE A 73 -7.49 -2.88 12.81
C PHE A 73 -8.56 -3.51 11.93
N ARG A 74 -9.28 -2.68 11.15
CA ARG A 74 -10.25 -3.17 10.18
C ARG A 74 -9.62 -3.35 8.80
N HIS A 75 -9.68 -4.55 8.25
CA HIS A 75 -9.34 -4.78 6.85
C HIS A 75 -10.36 -4.08 5.94
N PHE A 76 -9.88 -3.24 5.02
CA PHE A 76 -10.68 -2.58 4.00
C PHE A 76 -10.61 -3.39 2.71
N HIS A 77 -11.72 -4.04 2.36
CA HIS A 77 -11.82 -4.79 1.12
C HIS A 77 -11.87 -3.84 -0.08
N TRP A 78 -10.78 -3.78 -0.85
CA TRP A 78 -10.75 -2.97 -2.06
C TRP A 78 -11.64 -3.62 -3.15
N PRO A 79 -12.52 -2.88 -3.83
CA PRO A 79 -13.36 -3.52 -4.84
C PRO A 79 -12.52 -3.84 -6.10
N PRO A 80 -12.54 -5.10 -6.62
CA PRO A 80 -11.69 -5.51 -7.75
C PRO A 80 -11.86 -4.69 -9.03
N LYS A 81 -13.02 -4.06 -9.20
CA LYS A 81 -13.37 -3.30 -10.40
C LYS A 81 -12.74 -1.89 -10.44
N PHE A 82 -11.91 -1.52 -9.47
CA PHE A 82 -11.35 -0.17 -9.32
C PHE A 82 -9.86 -0.15 -8.97
N PRO A 83 -8.99 -0.86 -9.69
CA PRO A 83 -7.54 -0.84 -9.41
C PRO A 83 -6.95 0.58 -9.54
N ASP A 84 -7.38 1.34 -10.55
CA ASP A 84 -6.89 2.70 -10.87
C ASP A 84 -7.16 3.76 -9.79
N MET A 85 -7.97 3.43 -8.78
CA MET A 85 -8.33 4.36 -7.70
C MET A 85 -7.50 4.13 -6.43
N SER A 86 -6.62 3.13 -6.44
CA SER A 86 -5.75 2.83 -5.31
C SER A 86 -4.57 3.79 -5.30
N ILE A 87 -4.30 4.44 -4.16
CA ILE A 87 -3.12 5.30 -4.03
C ILE A 87 -1.80 4.52 -4.14
N ASN A 88 -1.83 3.18 -4.11
CA ASN A 88 -0.68 2.31 -4.36
C ASN A 88 0.00 2.66 -5.68
N GLU A 89 -0.79 2.85 -6.74
CA GLU A 89 -0.23 3.15 -8.06
C GLU A 89 0.35 4.58 -8.10
N ASP A 90 -0.27 5.56 -7.42
CA ASP A 90 0.29 6.91 -7.33
C ASP A 90 1.65 6.95 -6.60
N ILE A 91 1.79 6.17 -5.52
CA ILE A 91 3.06 6.05 -4.80
C ILE A 91 4.09 5.35 -5.66
N ARG A 92 3.70 4.25 -6.32
CA ARG A 92 4.56 3.51 -7.24
C ARG A 92 5.09 4.42 -8.35
N ASP A 93 4.22 5.18 -8.99
CA ASP A 93 4.57 6.09 -10.09
C ASP A 93 5.49 7.22 -9.61
N ALA A 94 5.20 7.80 -8.43
CA ALA A 94 6.05 8.81 -7.82
C ALA A 94 7.46 8.27 -7.51
N LEU A 95 7.56 7.05 -6.98
CA LEU A 95 8.85 6.39 -6.71
C LEU A 95 9.61 6.10 -8.01
N LEU A 96 8.95 5.57 -9.03
CA LEU A 96 9.58 5.30 -10.32
C LEU A 96 10.12 6.58 -10.95
N HIS A 97 9.32 7.66 -10.95
CA HIS A 97 9.73 8.96 -11.48
C HIS A 97 10.90 9.57 -10.70
N ALA A 98 10.94 9.40 -9.38
CA ALA A 98 12.05 9.86 -8.56
C ALA A 98 13.34 9.09 -8.87
N ILE A 99 13.26 7.76 -9.01
CA ILE A 99 14.37 6.90 -9.42
C ILE A 99 14.88 7.28 -10.81
N GLU A 100 14.00 7.52 -11.78
CA GLU A 100 14.37 7.91 -13.15
C GLU A 100 15.14 9.23 -13.21
N LYS A 101 14.85 10.15 -12.29
CA LYS A 101 15.52 11.45 -12.20
C LYS A 101 16.91 11.41 -11.55
N ARG A 102 17.32 10.26 -10.99
CA ARG A 102 18.60 10.15 -10.31
C ARG A 102 19.78 10.30 -11.25
N SER A 103 20.85 10.88 -10.71
CA SER A 103 22.13 11.07 -11.40
C SER A 103 23.28 10.57 -10.52
N PRO A 104 23.99 9.51 -10.92
CA PRO A 104 23.76 8.69 -12.12
C PRO A 104 22.47 7.85 -12.01
N PRO A 105 21.86 7.46 -13.15
CA PRO A 105 20.71 6.54 -13.13
C PRO A 105 21.16 5.15 -12.65
N PRO A 106 20.30 4.38 -11.96
CA PRO A 106 20.62 3.02 -11.54
C PRO A 106 20.94 2.12 -12.73
N ARG A 107 22.03 1.34 -12.65
CA ARG A 107 22.49 0.48 -13.76
C ARG A 107 22.37 -1.01 -13.49
N THR A 108 22.30 -1.38 -12.21
CA THR A 108 22.15 -2.78 -11.79
C THR A 108 20.87 -2.96 -10.96
N PRO A 109 20.35 -4.20 -10.82
CA PRO A 109 19.24 -4.48 -9.92
C PRO A 109 19.52 -4.09 -8.46
N VAL A 110 20.80 -4.16 -8.04
CA VAL A 110 21.23 -3.73 -6.71
C VAL A 110 21.15 -2.21 -6.59
N ASP A 111 21.64 -1.47 -7.58
CA ASP A 111 21.53 0.00 -7.59
C ASP A 111 20.07 0.45 -7.59
N LEU A 112 19.21 -0.26 -8.34
CA LEU A 112 17.78 0.03 -8.38
C LEU A 112 17.12 -0.21 -7.03
N LEU A 113 17.47 -1.30 -6.34
CA LEU A 113 16.93 -1.60 -5.01
C LEU A 113 17.40 -0.57 -3.98
N THR A 114 18.68 -0.22 -3.99
CA THR A 114 19.22 0.85 -3.14
C THR A 114 18.51 2.15 -3.42
N ALA A 115 18.36 2.48 -4.71
CA ALA A 115 17.69 3.70 -5.09
C ALA A 115 16.24 3.73 -4.60
N LEU A 116 15.50 2.65 -4.80
CA LEU A 116 14.14 2.53 -4.31
C LEU A 116 14.04 2.68 -2.79
N LYS A 117 14.97 2.09 -2.03
CA LYS A 117 14.98 2.23 -0.56
C LYS A 117 15.21 3.68 -0.14
N ASP A 118 16.12 4.38 -0.81
CA ASP A 118 16.40 5.78 -0.51
C ASP A 118 15.19 6.67 -0.83
N GLU A 119 14.55 6.49 -2.01
CA GLU A 119 13.35 7.26 -2.37
C GLU A 119 12.14 6.90 -1.49
N TRP A 120 12.05 5.66 -1.01
CA TRP A 120 11.03 5.24 -0.06
C TRP A 120 11.22 5.91 1.31
N CYS A 121 12.46 6.00 1.78
CA CYS A 121 12.81 6.66 3.04
C CYS A 121 12.56 8.17 2.98
N GLU A 122 12.90 8.80 1.86
CA GLU A 122 12.73 10.24 1.64
C GLU A 122 11.36 10.62 1.05
N PHE A 123 10.42 9.67 1.00
CA PHE A 123 9.13 9.90 0.36
C PHE A 123 8.38 11.05 1.05
N PRO A 124 7.97 12.12 0.34
CA PRO A 124 7.49 13.33 0.98
C PRO A 124 6.20 13.08 1.80
N PRO A 125 6.20 13.30 3.14
CA PRO A 125 5.02 13.07 3.96
C PRO A 125 3.80 13.88 3.49
N ARG A 126 4.02 15.10 2.99
CA ARG A 126 2.95 15.95 2.43
C ARG A 126 2.27 15.34 1.20
N TYR A 127 3.03 14.66 0.34
CA TYR A 127 2.47 14.00 -0.83
C TYR A 127 1.60 12.82 -0.40
N LEU A 128 2.10 12.00 0.54
CA LEU A 128 1.37 10.88 1.13
C LEU A 128 0.06 11.32 1.81
N GLN A 129 0.10 12.39 2.61
CA GLN A 129 -1.08 12.99 3.23
C GLN A 129 -2.11 13.42 2.17
N THR A 130 -1.66 14.11 1.12
CA THR A 130 -2.53 14.56 0.02
C THR A 130 -3.22 13.38 -0.68
N LEU A 131 -2.49 12.29 -0.93
CA LEU A 131 -3.05 11.08 -1.53
C LEU A 131 -4.14 10.47 -0.64
N VAL A 132 -3.86 10.29 0.65
CA VAL A 132 -4.83 9.73 1.62
C VAL A 132 -6.05 10.65 1.77
N GLU A 133 -5.87 11.96 1.87
CA GLU A 133 -6.95 12.96 1.98
C GLU A 133 -7.79 13.07 0.71
N SER A 134 -7.24 12.71 -0.45
CA SER A 134 -7.97 12.68 -1.72
C SER A 134 -8.92 11.47 -1.84
N MET A 135 -8.75 10.43 -1.01
CA MET A 135 -9.51 9.18 -1.12
C MET A 135 -11.03 9.33 -1.05
N PRO A 136 -11.62 10.10 -0.11
CA PRO A 136 -13.06 10.33 -0.09
C PRO A 136 -13.57 10.95 -1.40
N HIS A 137 -12.81 11.89 -1.98
CA HIS A 137 -13.15 12.56 -3.24
C HIS A 137 -13.05 11.59 -4.42
N ARG A 138 -11.98 10.79 -4.48
CA ARG A 138 -11.78 9.72 -5.46
C ARG A 138 -12.97 8.76 -5.48
N PHE A 139 -13.35 8.23 -4.31
CA PHE A 139 -14.53 7.38 -4.17
C PHE A 139 -15.84 8.07 -4.54
N ALA A 140 -16.02 9.34 -4.15
CA ALA A 140 -17.24 10.07 -4.50
C ALA A 140 -17.37 10.33 -6.01
N SER A 141 -16.26 10.61 -6.70
CA SER A 141 -16.23 10.73 -8.16
C SER A 141 -16.54 9.40 -8.85
N LEU A 142 -16.03 8.31 -8.30
CA LEU A 142 -16.28 6.95 -8.79
C LEU A 142 -17.75 6.54 -8.69
N LEU A 143 -18.38 6.79 -7.54
CA LEU A 143 -19.80 6.49 -7.32
C LEU A 143 -20.68 7.32 -8.26
N ARG A 144 -20.32 8.60 -8.49
CA ARG A 144 -21.01 9.49 -9.44
C ARG A 144 -20.90 9.00 -10.87
N ALA A 145 -19.70 8.60 -11.32
CA ALA A 145 -19.47 8.09 -12.67
C ALA A 145 -20.28 6.81 -12.98
N ARG A 146 -20.67 6.04 -11.96
CA ARG A 146 -21.47 4.80 -12.10
C ARG A 146 -22.95 4.93 -11.74
N GLY A 147 -23.45 6.13 -11.44
CA GLY A 147 -24.87 6.36 -11.11
C GLY A 147 -25.32 5.80 -9.74
N GLY A 148 -24.38 5.50 -8.83
CA GLY A 148 -24.66 4.95 -7.50
C GLY A 148 -25.06 6.02 -6.46
N GLY A 149 -26.04 5.72 -5.61
CA GLY A 149 -26.53 6.60 -4.54
C GLY A 149 -25.49 6.90 -3.44
N ARG A 150 -25.57 8.12 -2.88
CA ARG A 150 -24.58 8.73 -1.96
C ARG A 150 -24.52 8.16 -0.54
N HIS A 151 -24.91 6.91 -0.31
CA HIS A 151 -25.18 6.42 1.05
C HIS A 151 -23.97 5.90 1.83
N ASP A 152 -22.81 5.65 1.17
CA ASP A 152 -21.64 5.06 1.84
C ASP A 152 -20.43 5.99 2.04
N ILE A 153 -20.61 7.30 1.80
CA ILE A 153 -19.48 8.25 1.84
C ILE A 153 -19.05 8.57 3.29
N LYS A 154 -19.96 8.43 4.27
CA LYS A 154 -19.68 8.83 5.67
C LYS A 154 -18.61 7.98 6.35
N ASN A 155 -18.40 6.73 5.90
CA ASN A 155 -17.35 5.86 6.42
C ASN A 155 -15.98 6.08 5.75
N LEU A 156 -15.89 6.88 4.69
CA LEU A 156 -14.66 7.10 3.92
C LEU A 156 -13.74 8.17 4.54
N TYR A 157 -14.21 8.97 5.49
CA TYR A 157 -13.43 10.09 6.04
C TYR A 157 -12.39 9.68 7.10
N GLN A 158 -12.26 8.39 7.42
CA GLN A 158 -11.46 7.88 8.54
C GLN A 158 -10.39 6.87 8.10
N PHE A 159 -9.78 7.09 6.94
CA PHE A 159 -8.73 6.20 6.45
C PHE A 159 -7.39 6.50 7.13
N PHE A 160 -7.07 5.72 8.15
CA PHE A 160 -5.70 5.23 8.23
C PHE A 160 -5.51 4.23 7.09
N LEU A 161 -4.49 4.40 6.27
CA LEU A 161 -4.22 3.51 5.16
C LEU A 161 -2.82 2.96 5.36
N ALA A 162 -2.72 1.78 5.97
CA ALA A 162 -1.52 0.97 5.85
C ALA A 162 -1.45 0.48 4.40
N LEU A 163 -0.68 1.20 3.59
CA LEU A 163 -0.68 1.11 2.14
C LEU A 163 0.35 0.09 1.67
N GLN A 164 -0.08 -1.00 1.02
CA GLN A 164 0.83 -1.98 0.45
C GLN A 164 1.30 -1.62 -0.97
N CYS A 165 2.52 -1.06 -1.11
CA CYS A 165 3.09 -0.81 -2.42
C CYS A 165 3.85 -2.04 -2.93
N MET A 166 3.35 -2.66 -4.01
CA MET A 166 4.02 -3.75 -4.72
C MET A 166 4.64 -3.23 -6.01
N LEU A 167 5.95 -2.96 -6.02
CA LEU A 167 6.68 -2.87 -7.28
C LEU A 167 6.93 -4.30 -7.76
N LYS A 168 6.02 -4.78 -8.62
CA LYS A 168 6.25 -5.98 -9.42
C LYS A 168 7.40 -5.68 -10.38
N ASN A 169 8.31 -6.64 -10.52
CA ASN A 169 9.55 -6.55 -11.32
C ASN A 169 9.25 -6.38 -12.83
N THR A 170 8.67 -5.25 -13.24
CA THR A 170 8.66 -4.81 -14.65
C THR A 170 9.74 -3.75 -14.88
N ILE A 171 10.79 -3.73 -14.04
CA ILE A 171 11.93 -2.81 -14.18
C ILE A 171 13.15 -3.53 -14.81
N VAL A 172 13.04 -4.82 -15.15
CA VAL A 172 14.11 -5.59 -15.82
C VAL A 172 13.67 -6.15 -17.18
N SER A 173 12.58 -5.62 -17.76
CA SER A 173 12.17 -6.01 -19.11
C SER A 173 11.74 -4.79 -19.92
N LYS A 174 12.73 -3.96 -20.24
CA LYS A 174 12.86 -3.26 -21.52
C LYS A 174 14.34 -3.22 -21.89
#